data_AF-A0A934CWQ5-F1
#
_entry.id   AF-A0A934CWQ5-F1
#
_cell.length_a   1.000
_cell.length_b   1.000
_cell.length_c   1.000
_cell.angle_alpha   90.00
_cell.angle_beta   90.00
_cell.angle_gamma   90.00
#
_symmetry.space_group_name_H-M   'P 1'
#
loop_
_entity.id
_entity.type
_entity.pdbx_description
1 polymer ?
#
loop_
_entity_poly.entity_id
_entity_poly.type
_entity_poly.pdbx_seq_one_letter_code
_entity_poly.pdbx_strand_id
1 'polypeptide(L)'
;MRKDTESFILSSEYDLTTARHMFNTGRYVYVVFMCHIAVEKLLKAIVAETTDRVPPKTHNLLYLIKLACLSMPQDLFDFVAKINNASIVTRYPEDFNRLIESYPENVVK
;
A
#
# COMPACT_ATOMS: atom_id res chain seq x y z
N MET A 1 16.44 10.53 12.04
CA MET A 1 15.29 9.68 11.70
C MET A 1 14.78 9.06 13.00
N ARG A 2 13.48 9.10 13.23
CA ARG A 2 12.86 8.53 14.44
C ARG A 2 12.88 6.99 14.37
N LYS A 3 12.85 6.34 15.53
CA LYS A 3 12.86 4.87 15.62
C LYS A 3 11.63 4.22 14.99
N ASP A 4 10.47 4.86 15.11
CA ASP A 4 9.23 4.41 14.47
C ASP A 4 9.29 4.57 12.94
N THR A 5 9.88 5.65 12.44
CA THR A 5 10.17 5.83 11.00
C THR A 5 11.03 4.69 10.45
N GLU A 6 12.15 4.37 11.09
CA GLU A 6 13.04 3.26 10.68
C GLU A 6 12.28 1.93 10.61
N SER A 7 11.44 1.67 11.61
CA SER A 7 10.62 0.46 11.69
C SER A 7 9.61 0.39 10.53
N PHE A 8 8.98 1.52 10.18
CA PHE A 8 8.05 1.59 9.06
C PHE A 8 8.73 1.40 7.70
N ILE A 9 9.91 2.01 7.50
CA ILE A 9 10.68 1.84 6.25
C ILE A 9 11.09 0.38 6.08
N LEU A 10 11.71 -0.22 7.10
CA LEU A 10 12.12 -1.63 7.06
C LEU A 10 10.93 -2.55 6.78
N SER A 11 9.80 -2.29 7.44
CA SER A 11 8.60 -3.11 7.27
C SER A 11 7.94 -2.91 5.89
N SER A 12 8.03 -1.71 5.30
CA SER A 12 7.61 -1.43 3.93
C SER A 12 8.43 -2.23 2.91
N GLU A 13 9.76 -2.25 3.06
CA GLU A 13 10.66 -3.00 2.18
C GLU A 13 10.43 -4.52 2.29
N TYR A 14 10.18 -5.00 3.51
CA TYR A 14 9.84 -6.38 3.78
C TYR A 14 8.54 -6.80 3.07
N ASP A 15 7.50 -5.96 3.13
CA ASP A 15 6.23 -6.22 2.45
C ASP A 15 6.38 -6.19 0.92
N LEU A 16 7.15 -5.25 0.38
CA LEU A 16 7.41 -5.18 -1.05
C LEU A 16 8.16 -6.43 -1.55
N THR A 17 9.08 -6.95 -0.73
CA THR A 17 9.76 -8.23 -1.00
C THR A 17 8.76 -9.39 -0.99
N THR A 18 7.82 -9.39 -0.04
CA THR A 18 6.73 -10.37 0.01
C THR A 18 5.83 -10.29 -1.23
N ALA A 19 5.48 -9.08 -1.68
CA ALA A 19 4.72 -8.86 -2.91
C ALA A 19 5.42 -9.47 -4.12
N ARG A 20 6.75 -9.34 -4.20
CA ARG A 20 7.56 -9.94 -5.28
C ARG A 20 7.52 -11.47 -5.26
N HIS A 21 7.60 -12.09 -4.09
CA HIS A 21 7.46 -13.55 -3.97
C HIS A 21 6.06 -14.03 -4.37
N MET A 22 5.02 -13.26 -4.01
CA MET A 22 3.64 -13.56 -4.38
C MET A 22 3.40 -13.40 -5.88
N PHE A 23 4.02 -12.40 -6.51
CA PHE A 23 3.97 -12.22 -7.95
C PHE A 23 4.53 -13.42 -8.68
N ASN A 24 5.74 -13.86 -8.29
CA ASN A 24 6.41 -15.02 -8.89
C ASN A 24 5.64 -16.34 -8.71
N THR A 25 4.73 -16.42 -7.75
CA THR A 25 3.90 -17.61 -7.47
C THR A 25 2.47 -17.49 -7.99
N GLY A 26 2.16 -16.44 -8.76
CA GLY A 26 0.82 -16.23 -9.35
C GLY A 26 -0.24 -15.81 -8.34
N ARG A 27 0.14 -15.33 -7.15
CA ARG A 27 -0.76 -14.95 -6.06
C ARG A 27 -1.15 -13.46 -6.15
N TYR A 28 -1.69 -13.06 -7.31
CA TYR A 28 -1.86 -11.66 -7.70
C TYR A 28 -2.75 -10.80 -6.80
N VAL A 29 -3.84 -11.38 -6.27
CA VAL A 29 -4.67 -10.70 -5.24
C VAL A 29 -3.82 -10.24 -4.05
N TYR A 30 -2.90 -11.10 -3.61
CA TYR A 30 -2.01 -10.77 -2.49
C TYR A 30 -0.88 -9.82 -2.89
N VAL A 31 -0.45 -9.80 -4.15
CA VAL A 31 0.49 -8.78 -4.64
C VAL A 31 -0.12 -7.38 -4.48
N VAL A 32 -1.36 -7.19 -4.93
CA VAL A 32 -2.06 -5.90 -4.82
C VAL A 32 -2.21 -5.50 -3.35
N PHE A 33 -2.57 -6.44 -2.49
CA PHE A 33 -2.67 -6.19 -1.06
C PHE A 33 -1.32 -5.82 -0.43
N MET A 34 -0.25 -6.56 -0.71
CA MET A 34 1.08 -6.27 -0.15
C MET A 34 1.67 -4.95 -0.66
N CYS A 35 1.45 -4.61 -1.93
CA CYS A 35 1.84 -3.31 -2.47
C CYS A 35 1.10 -2.17 -1.76
N HIS A 36 -0.19 -2.34 -1.44
CA HIS A 36 -0.93 -1.36 -0.64
C HIS A 36 -0.31 -1.16 0.74
N ILE A 37 -0.02 -2.25 1.46
CA ILE A 37 0.55 -2.17 2.83
C ILE A 37 1.98 -1.59 2.80
N ALA A 38 2.79 -1.90 1.78
CA ALA A 38 4.11 -1.28 1.63
C ALA A 38 3.99 0.25 1.47
N VAL A 39 3.12 0.72 0.57
CA VAL A 39 2.88 2.16 0.39
C VAL A 39 2.34 2.80 1.67
N GLU A 40 1.42 2.14 2.36
CA GLU A 40 0.88 2.59 3.65
C GLU A 40 1.99 2.82 4.69
N LYS A 41 2.90 1.84 4.84
CA LYS A 41 3.99 1.92 5.81
C LYS A 41 4.98 3.02 5.45
N LEU A 42 5.32 3.18 4.17
CA LEU A 42 6.17 4.28 3.74
C LEU A 42 5.51 5.65 4.01
N LEU A 43 4.22 5.81 3.70
CA LEU A 43 3.48 7.02 4.03
C LEU A 43 3.43 7.28 5.55
N LYS A 44 3.27 6.24 6.36
CA LYS A 44 3.34 6.33 7.83
C LYS A 44 4.71 6.79 8.33
N ALA A 45 5.79 6.33 7.71
CA ALA A 45 7.14 6.82 7.97
C ALA A 45 7.24 8.33 7.68
N ILE A 46 6.72 8.78 6.54
CA ILE A 46 6.72 10.21 6.18
C ILE A 46 5.86 11.04 7.15
N VAL A 47 4.67 10.56 7.51
CA VAL A 47 3.82 11.22 8.52
C VAL A 47 4.56 11.33 9.85
N ALA A 48 5.28 10.29 10.27
CA ALA A 48 6.03 10.30 11.52
C ALA A 48 7.12 11.39 11.54
N GLU A 49 7.91 11.50 10.46
CA GLU A 49 8.95 12.52 10.35
C GLU A 49 8.38 13.93 10.20
N THR A 50 7.33 14.11 9.39
CA THR A 50 6.77 15.44 9.09
C THR A 50 5.95 16.03 10.22
N THR A 51 5.31 15.19 11.04
CA THR A 51 4.43 15.64 12.13
C THR A 51 5.03 15.49 13.52
N ASP A 52 6.19 14.82 13.63
CA ASP A 52 6.84 14.42 14.88
C ASP A 52 5.91 13.62 15.82
N ARG A 53 4.97 12.88 15.24
CA ARG A 53 3.93 12.11 15.97
C ARG A 53 3.82 10.69 15.45
N VAL A 54 3.30 9.80 16.29
CA VAL A 54 2.94 8.46 15.84
C VAL A 54 1.80 8.57 14.82
N PRO A 55 1.95 7.99 13.61
CA PRO A 55 0.93 8.07 12.58
C PRO A 55 -0.35 7.32 13.01
N PRO A 56 -1.52 7.73 12.52
CA PRO A 56 -2.79 7.10 12.89
C PRO A 56 -2.87 5.65 12.41
N LYS A 57 -3.59 4.81 13.16
CA LYS A 57 -3.91 3.43 12.78
C LYS A 57 -5.01 3.41 11.71
N THR A 58 -4.62 3.71 10.47
CA THR A 58 -5.49 3.73 9.30
C THR A 58 -4.81 3.07 8.12
N HIS A 59 -5.63 2.62 7.16
CA HIS A 59 -5.22 2.06 5.87
C HIS A 59 -5.55 3.00 4.70
N ASN A 60 -6.07 4.20 4.99
CA ASN A 60 -6.44 5.16 3.97
C ASN A 60 -5.18 5.95 3.50
N LEU A 61 -4.66 5.59 2.33
CA LEU A 61 -3.46 6.20 1.76
C LEU A 61 -3.66 7.69 1.45
N LEU A 62 -4.85 8.08 0.99
CA LEU A 62 -5.16 9.47 0.66
C LEU A 62 -5.16 10.35 1.92
N TYR A 63 -5.65 9.81 3.04
CA TYR A 63 -5.58 10.48 4.33
C TYR A 63 -4.14 10.61 4.83
N LEU A 64 -3.30 9.58 4.66
CA LEU A 64 -1.89 9.63 5.03
C LEU A 64 -1.10 10.64 4.17
N ILE A 65 -1.36 10.72 2.86
CA ILE A 65 -0.78 11.74 1.96
C ILE A 65 -1.13 13.14 2.46
N LYS A 66 -2.41 13.37 2.83
CA LYS A 66 -2.85 14.66 3.36
C LYS A 66 -2.14 15.01 4.67
N LEU A 67 -1.99 14.06 5.59
CA LEU A 67 -1.28 14.27 6.86
C LEU A 67 0.21 14.54 6.67
N ALA A 68 0.81 13.89 5.68
CA ALA A 68 2.22 14.08 5.34
C ALA A 68 2.51 15.38 4.59
N CYS A 69 1.47 16.17 4.26
CA CYS A 69 1.58 17.38 3.43
C CYS A 69 2.33 17.14 2.10
N LEU A 70 2.17 15.95 1.52
CA LEU A 70 2.85 15.57 0.28
C LEU A 70 2.13 16.16 -0.93
N SER A 71 2.90 16.84 -1.79
CA SER A 71 2.49 17.12 -3.16
C SER A 71 3.10 16.07 -4.09
N MET A 72 2.30 15.55 -5.02
CA MET A 72 2.75 14.56 -5.99
C MET A 72 2.08 14.79 -7.35
N PRO A 73 2.70 14.32 -8.45
CA PRO A 73 2.08 14.36 -9.77
C PRO A 73 0.71 13.66 -9.77
N GLN A 74 -0.22 14.17 -10.58
CA GLN A 74 -1.60 13.67 -10.65
C GLN A 74 -1.65 12.17 -10.96
N ASP A 75 -0.85 11.69 -11.92
CA ASP A 75 -0.81 10.28 -12.30
C ASP A 75 -0.43 9.36 -11.13
N LEU A 76 0.48 9.83 -10.27
CA LEU A 76 0.89 9.08 -9.07
C LEU A 76 -0.21 9.10 -8.02
N PHE A 77 -0.87 10.24 -7.83
CA PHE A 77 -2.02 10.33 -6.93
C PHE A 77 -3.16 9.40 -7.36
N ASP A 78 -3.47 9.38 -8.65
CA ASP A 78 -4.51 8.51 -9.22
C ASP A 78 -4.16 7.03 -9.06
N PHE A 79 -2.88 6.68 -9.24
CA PHE A 79 -2.39 5.34 -8.94
C PHE A 79 -2.58 4.97 -7.47
N VAL A 80 -2.21 5.87 -6.54
CA VAL A 80 -2.39 5.64 -5.10
C VAL A 80 -3.88 5.53 -4.74
N ALA A 81 -4.76 6.33 -5.36
CA ALA A 81 -6.20 6.22 -5.17
C ALA A 81 -6.73 4.85 -5.65
N LYS A 82 -6.26 4.37 -6.81
CA LYS A 82 -6.62 3.06 -7.35
C LYS A 82 -6.23 1.93 -6.40
N ILE A 83 -4.97 1.90 -5.93
CA ILE A 83 -4.51 0.83 -5.03
C ILE A 83 -5.15 0.93 -3.64
N ASN A 84 -5.45 2.15 -3.17
CA ASN A 84 -6.20 2.37 -1.93
C ASN A 84 -7.58 1.69 -1.99
N ASN A 85 -8.31 1.86 -3.10
CA ASN A 85 -9.62 1.23 -3.28
C ASN A 85 -9.53 -0.29 -3.47
N ALA A 86 -8.57 -0.73 -4.29
CA ALA A 86 -8.33 -2.16 -4.53
C ALA A 86 -8.09 -2.94 -3.23
N SER A 87 -7.39 -2.34 -2.27
CA SER A 87 -7.07 -2.96 -1.00
C SER A 87 -8.29 -3.41 -0.19
N ILE A 88 -9.43 -2.71 -0.31
CA ILE A 88 -10.67 -3.05 0.40
C ILE A 88 -11.23 -4.35 -0.19
N VAL A 89 -11.31 -4.41 -1.51
CA VAL A 89 -11.86 -5.56 -2.25
C VAL A 89 -10.98 -6.80 -2.06
N THR A 90 -9.66 -6.64 -1.98
CA THR A 90 -8.75 -7.77 -1.70
C THR A 90 -8.90 -8.35 -0.29
N ARG A 91 -9.44 -7.56 0.66
CA ARG A 91 -9.68 -8.00 2.05
C ARG A 91 -11.07 -8.59 2.26
N TYR A 92 -12.06 -8.07 1.54
CA TYR A 92 -13.47 -8.45 1.71
C TYR A 92 -14.11 -8.75 0.33
N PRO A 93 -13.72 -9.86 -0.31
CA PRO A 93 -14.35 -10.28 -1.55
C PRO A 93 -15.78 -10.77 -1.29
N GLU A 94 -16.74 -10.24 -2.04
CA GLU A 94 -18.08 -10.84 -2.13
C GLU A 94 -18.02 -12.17 -2.90
N ASP A 95 -17.21 -12.23 -3.96
CA ASP A 95 -16.93 -13.43 -4.75
C ASP A 95 -15.42 -13.51 -5.04
N PHE A 96 -14.77 -14.53 -4.49
CA PHE A 96 -13.33 -14.71 -4.61
C PHE A 96 -12.89 -15.18 -6.00
N ASN A 97 -13.73 -15.92 -6.73
CA ASN A 97 -13.39 -16.35 -8.09
C ASN A 97 -13.37 -15.15 -9.03
N ARG A 98 -14.40 -14.30 -8.96
CA ARG A 98 -14.44 -13.03 -9.70
C ARG A 98 -13.28 -12.10 -9.32
N LEU A 99 -12.87 -12.12 -8.05
CA LEU A 99 -11.71 -11.34 -7.61
C LEU A 99 -10.43 -11.78 -8.33
N ILE A 100 -10.17 -13.09 -8.40
CA ILE A 100 -9.00 -13.63 -9.09
C ILE A 100 -9.04 -13.26 -10.58
N GLU A 101 -10.20 -13.39 -11.23
CA GLU A 101 -10.39 -13.00 -12.64
C GLU A 101 -10.14 -11.51 -12.89
N SER A 102 -10.39 -10.66 -11.89
CA SER A 102 -10.19 -9.20 -11.98
C SER A 102 -8.73 -8.77 -11.80
N TYR A 103 -7.86 -9.64 -11.28
CA TYR A 103 -6.44 -9.36 -11.06
C TYR A 103 -5.53 -10.39 -11.76
N PRO A 104 -5.57 -10.46 -13.11
CA PRO A 104 -4.61 -11.24 -13.88
C PRO A 104 -3.22 -10.59 -13.88
N GLU A 105 -2.20 -11.33 -14.31
CA GLU A 105 -0.78 -10.90 -14.28
C GLU A 105 -0.56 -9.54 -14.95
N ASN A 106 -1.16 -9.30 -16.11
CA ASN A 106 -1.00 -8.07 -16.89
C ASN A 106 -1.63 -6.83 -16.22
N VAL A 107 -2.52 -7.02 -15.24
CA VAL A 107 -3.11 -5.94 -14.44
C VAL A 107 -2.25 -5.62 -13.23
N VAL A 108 -1.51 -6.60 -12.71
CA VAL A 108 -0.71 -6.49 -11.48
C VAL A 108 0.75 -6.09 -11.75
N LYS A 109 1.24 -6.30 -12.97
CA LYS A 109 2.57 -5.89 -13.43
C LYS A 109 2.71 -4.37 -13.53
#